data_AF-A0A1Z9FN08-F1
#
_entry.id   AF-A0A1Z9FN08-F1
#
_cell.length_a   1.000
_cell.length_b   1.000
_cell.length_c   1.000
_cell.angle_alpha   90.00
_cell.angle_beta   90.00
_cell.angle_gamma   90.00
#
_symmetry.space_group_name_H-M   'P 1'
#
loop_
_entity.id
_entity.type
_entity.pdbx_description
1 polymer ?
#
loop_
_entity_poly.entity_id
_entity_poly.type
_entity_poly.pdbx_seq_one_letter_code
_entity_poly.pdbx_strand_id
1 'polypeptide(L)'
;MKYITFFFFKHSIILCFFILLAIVGIKMNNYSRETRIKNILEKNFSPKTLIVRDDSSQHKGHVQVEEGSKETHFYVKMILKFNKSSTKVALHRKVYKLLEKEFSDGLHALELNITDHKV
;
A
#
# COMPACT_ATOMS: atom_id res chain seq x y z
N MET A 1 -33.46 -45.28 -24.79
CA MET A 1 -33.03 -45.82 -23.48
C MET A 1 -31.50 -45.70 -23.38
N LYS A 2 -31.06 -44.76 -22.52
CA LYS A 2 -29.72 -44.52 -21.92
C LYS A 2 -28.45 -44.78 -22.75
N TYR A 3 -27.77 -43.69 -23.08
CA TYR A 3 -26.36 -43.68 -23.49
C TYR A 3 -25.52 -42.91 -22.47
N ILE A 4 -24.28 -43.40 -22.33
CA ILE A 4 -23.04 -42.66 -22.02
C ILE A 4 -22.73 -42.42 -20.53
N THR A 5 -21.87 -43.33 -20.07
CA THR A 5 -20.77 -43.15 -19.11
C THR A 5 -20.28 -41.72 -18.94
N PHE A 6 -20.51 -41.15 -17.75
CA PHE A 6 -19.90 -39.89 -17.34
C PHE A 6 -18.49 -40.14 -16.79
N PHE A 7 -17.55 -39.54 -17.50
CA PHE A 7 -16.11 -39.55 -17.34
C PHE A 7 -15.68 -38.89 -16.02
N PHE A 8 -14.90 -39.61 -15.22
CA PHE A 8 -14.05 -39.05 -14.17
C PHE A 8 -13.13 -38.00 -14.79
N PHE A 9 -13.23 -36.71 -14.40
CA PHE A 9 -12.11 -35.79 -14.58
C PHE A 9 -12.16 -34.60 -13.62
N LYS A 10 -11.04 -34.42 -12.89
CA LYS A 10 -10.49 -33.18 -12.34
C LYS A 10 -11.06 -32.63 -11.01
N HIS A 11 -10.82 -33.38 -9.94
CA HIS A 11 -10.58 -32.82 -8.59
C HIS A 11 -9.14 -32.25 -8.43
N SER A 12 -8.35 -32.20 -9.50
CA SER A 12 -6.91 -31.86 -9.47
C SER A 12 -6.58 -30.41 -9.87
N ILE A 13 -7.57 -29.61 -10.31
CA ILE A 13 -7.31 -28.21 -10.73
C ILE A 13 -7.54 -27.21 -9.59
N ILE A 14 -8.44 -27.51 -8.65
CA ILE A 14 -8.80 -26.56 -7.57
C ILE A 14 -7.71 -26.52 -6.48
N LEU A 15 -7.00 -27.63 -6.23
CA LEU A 15 -5.93 -27.65 -5.22
C LEU A 15 -4.68 -26.86 -5.65
N CYS A 16 -4.44 -26.71 -6.97
CA CYS A 16 -3.30 -25.96 -7.49
C CYS A 16 -3.51 -24.44 -7.41
N PHE A 17 -4.77 -23.97 -7.41
CA PHE A 17 -5.10 -22.55 -7.26
C PHE A 17 -4.90 -22.05 -5.82
N PHE A 18 -5.09 -22.92 -4.83
CA PHE A 18 -4.86 -22.57 -3.42
C PHE A 18 -3.37 -22.49 -3.06
N ILE A 19 -2.51 -23.29 -3.69
CA ILE A 19 -1.07 -23.27 -3.44
C ILE A 19 -0.42 -22.02 -4.08
N LEU A 20 -0.93 -21.52 -5.21
CA LEU A 20 -0.46 -20.28 -5.82
C LEU A 20 -0.73 -19.05 -4.93
N LEU A 21 -1.85 -19.03 -4.19
CA LEU A 21 -2.14 -17.98 -3.22
C LEU A 21 -1.19 -18.00 -2.00
N ALA A 22 -0.69 -19.18 -1.62
CA ALA A 22 0.26 -19.34 -0.52
C ALA A 22 1.69 -18.90 -0.86
N ILE A 23 2.08 -18.94 -2.14
CA ILE A 23 3.39 -18.42 -2.62
C ILE A 23 3.39 -16.87 -2.68
N VAL A 24 2.21 -16.25 -2.80
CA VAL A 24 2.03 -14.80 -2.55
C VAL A 24 1.89 -14.50 -1.05
N GLY A 25 2.22 -15.47 -0.18
CA GLY A 25 2.68 -15.19 1.18
C GLY A 25 4.04 -14.51 1.11
N ILE A 26 4.04 -13.24 0.73
CA ILE A 26 5.24 -12.39 0.72
C ILE A 26 5.85 -12.49 2.12
N LYS A 27 6.97 -13.20 2.19
CA LYS A 27 7.97 -13.20 3.25
C LYS A 27 7.88 -11.89 4.03
N MET A 28 7.59 -11.96 5.32
CA MET A 28 7.77 -10.84 6.24
C MET A 28 9.27 -10.54 6.34
N ASN A 29 9.82 -9.89 5.31
CA ASN A 29 11.08 -9.19 5.42
C ASN A 29 10.83 -7.98 6.31
N ASN A 30 11.76 -7.68 7.22
CA ASN A 30 11.78 -6.44 7.99
C ASN A 30 12.01 -5.25 7.04
N TYR A 31 10.97 -4.88 6.29
CA TYR A 31 10.97 -3.76 5.38
C TYR A 31 10.92 -2.46 6.16
N SER A 32 11.68 -1.45 5.71
CA SER A 32 11.61 -0.08 6.23
C SER A 32 10.17 0.44 6.17
N ARG A 33 9.79 1.37 7.05
CA ARG A 33 8.46 2.00 7.00
C ARG A 33 8.22 2.64 5.64
N GLU A 34 9.24 3.25 5.03
CA GLU A 34 9.16 3.78 3.67
C GLU A 34 8.66 2.70 2.69
N THR A 35 9.27 1.51 2.73
CA THR A 35 8.92 0.40 1.86
C THR A 35 7.50 -0.11 2.15
N ARG A 36 7.09 -0.18 3.42
CA ARG A 36 5.72 -0.57 3.81
C ARG A 36 4.69 0.42 3.28
N ILE A 37 4.91 1.72 3.48
CA ILE A 37 4.05 2.79 2.95
C ILE A 37 3.96 2.68 1.44
N LYS A 38 5.10 2.53 0.75
CA LYS A 38 5.16 2.37 -0.70
C LYS A 38 4.29 1.21 -1.18
N ASN A 39 4.49 0.02 -0.60
CA ASN A 39 3.75 -1.19 -0.97
C ASN A 39 2.23 -1.05 -0.73
N ILE A 40 1.83 -0.47 0.40
CA ILE A 40 0.41 -0.22 0.72
C ILE A 40 -0.21 0.68 -0.33
N LEU A 41 0.47 1.78 -0.70
CA LEU A 41 -0.07 2.76 -1.64
C LEU A 41 -0.09 2.24 -3.08
N GLU A 42 0.96 1.55 -3.53
CA GLU A 42 1.01 0.93 -4.86
C GLU A 42 -0.14 -0.07 -5.05
N LYS A 43 -0.35 -0.95 -4.06
CA LYS A 43 -1.40 -1.97 -4.09
C LYS A 43 -2.82 -1.40 -4.13
N ASN A 44 -3.06 -0.26 -3.45
CA ASN A 44 -4.42 0.27 -3.27
C ASN A 44 -4.82 1.35 -4.28
N PHE A 45 -3.86 1.99 -4.95
CA PHE A 45 -4.13 3.12 -5.84
C PHE A 45 -3.58 2.94 -7.27
N SER A 46 -2.65 2.00 -7.50
CA SER A 46 -1.98 1.81 -8.80
C SER A 46 -1.57 3.13 -9.48
N PRO A 47 -0.81 3.99 -8.77
CA PRO A 47 -0.45 5.32 -9.26
C PRO A 47 0.44 5.25 -10.50
N LYS A 48 0.33 6.25 -11.40
CA LYS A 48 1.29 6.43 -12.50
C LYS A 48 2.67 6.80 -11.96
N THR A 49 2.70 7.58 -10.88
CA THR A 49 3.93 7.97 -10.19
C THR A 49 3.66 7.98 -8.70
N LEU A 50 4.53 7.30 -7.95
CA LEU A 50 4.56 7.32 -6.50
C LEU A 50 5.97 7.71 -6.04
N ILE A 51 6.03 8.74 -5.20
CA ILE A 51 7.23 9.14 -4.49
C ILE A 51 6.90 9.08 -3.01
N VAL A 52 7.71 8.35 -2.26
CA VAL A 52 7.69 8.31 -0.79
C VAL A 52 9.08 8.75 -0.34
N ARG A 53 9.16 9.76 0.53
CA ARG A 53 10.43 10.31 1.03
C ARG A 53 10.36 10.46 2.54
N ASP A 54 11.36 9.94 3.25
CA ASP A 54 11.55 10.17 4.68
C ASP A 54 12.13 11.58 4.91
N ASP A 55 11.35 12.45 5.55
CA ASP A 55 11.73 13.81 5.92
C ASP A 55 12.03 13.96 7.42
N SER A 56 12.15 12.85 8.16
CA SER A 56 12.42 12.84 9.62
C SER A 56 13.70 13.58 9.99
N SER A 57 14.69 13.62 9.09
CA SER A 57 15.95 14.33 9.30
C SER A 57 15.80 15.85 9.34
N GLN A 58 14.77 16.41 8.69
CA GLN A 58 14.51 17.85 8.64
C GLN A 58 13.99 18.41 9.97
N HIS A 59 13.58 17.53 10.89
CA HIS A 59 13.07 17.90 12.21
C HIS A 59 14.02 17.50 13.36
N LYS A 60 15.26 17.10 13.04
CA LYS A 60 16.31 16.88 14.03
C LYS A 60 16.70 18.22 14.67
N GLY A 61 16.35 18.41 15.95
CA GLY A 61 16.70 19.61 16.71
C GLY A 61 15.59 20.23 17.56
N HIS A 62 14.36 19.70 17.53
CA HIS A 62 13.32 20.09 18.48
C HIS A 62 13.41 19.27 19.77
N VAL A 63 13.31 19.97 20.91
CA VAL A 63 13.55 19.54 22.31
C VAL A 63 12.72 18.31 22.80
N GLN A 64 11.85 17.74 21.96
CA GLN A 64 10.99 16.60 22.29
C GLN A 64 11.13 15.39 21.34
N VAL A 65 12.08 15.43 20.40
CA VAL A 65 12.38 14.27 19.55
C VAL A 65 13.58 13.54 20.14
N GLU A 66 13.40 12.27 20.51
CA GLU A 66 14.52 11.41 20.91
C GLU A 66 15.62 11.47 19.84
N GLU A 67 16.85 11.76 20.25
CA GLU A 67 17.98 11.81 19.34
C GLU A 67 18.07 10.49 18.55
N GLY A 68 17.78 10.55 17.25
CA GLY A 68 17.86 9.38 16.37
C GLY A 68 16.52 8.79 15.89
N SER A 69 15.37 9.39 16.17
CA SER A 69 14.11 8.97 15.55
C SER A 69 14.19 9.05 14.00
N LYS A 70 14.11 7.90 13.34
CA LYS A 70 14.04 7.76 11.87
C LYS A 70 12.63 7.39 11.47
N GLU A 71 12.24 7.67 10.23
CA GLU A 71 10.93 7.28 9.69
C GLU A 71 9.71 7.78 10.49
N THR A 72 9.77 8.97 11.10
CA THR A 72 8.65 9.61 11.81
C THR A 72 7.89 10.64 10.95
N HIS A 73 8.52 11.23 9.93
CA HIS A 73 7.91 12.20 9.04
C HIS A 73 8.09 11.75 7.59
N PHE A 74 7.01 11.70 6.83
CA PHE A 74 7.06 11.32 5.42
C PHE A 74 6.38 12.34 4.52
N TYR A 75 6.95 12.50 3.34
CA TYR A 75 6.31 13.14 2.20
C TYR A 75 5.91 12.09 1.17
N VAL A 76 4.66 12.15 0.73
CA VAL A 76 4.11 11.27 -0.31
C VAL A 76 3.52 12.09 -1.44
N LYS A 77 4.01 11.84 -2.66
CA LYS A 77 3.41 12.36 -3.90
C LYS A 77 2.83 11.24 -4.73
N MET A 78 1.58 11.39 -5.15
CA MET A 78 0.89 10.45 -6.03
C MET A 78 0.26 11.14 -7.23
N ILE A 79 0.58 10.61 -8.41
CA ILE A 79 -0.10 10.96 -9.66
C ILE A 79 -1.10 9.86 -9.98
N LEU A 80 -2.38 10.18 -9.86
CA LEU A 80 -3.50 9.25 -10.03
C LEU A 80 -4.36 9.68 -11.22
N LYS A 81 -5.00 8.73 -11.90
CA LYS A 81 -6.10 9.03 -12.82
C LYS A 81 -7.40 8.83 -12.06
N PHE A 82 -8.06 9.91 -11.68
CA PHE A 82 -9.32 9.81 -10.94
C PHE A 82 -10.45 10.57 -11.63
N ASN A 83 -11.65 10.04 -11.49
CA ASN A 83 -12.88 10.59 -12.07
C ASN A 83 -13.40 11.77 -11.24
N LYS A 84 -14.31 12.56 -11.83
CA LYS A 84 -14.91 13.74 -11.19
C LYS A 84 -15.62 13.45 -9.85
N SER A 85 -15.99 12.19 -9.59
CA SER A 85 -16.62 11.77 -8.33
C SER A 85 -15.61 11.57 -7.17
N SER A 86 -14.32 11.44 -7.47
CA SER A 86 -13.28 11.28 -6.45
C SER A 86 -12.71 12.65 -6.06
N THR A 87 -13.07 13.15 -4.88
CA THR A 87 -12.50 14.40 -4.38
C THR A 87 -11.11 14.18 -3.79
N LYS A 88 -10.24 15.19 -3.84
CA LYS A 88 -8.91 15.14 -3.21
C LYS A 88 -9.00 14.79 -1.72
N VAL A 89 -9.98 15.35 -1.01
CA VAL A 89 -10.23 15.06 0.41
C VAL A 89 -10.59 13.58 0.64
N ALA A 90 -11.43 12.99 -0.21
CA ALA A 90 -11.77 11.57 -0.10
C ALA A 90 -10.53 10.66 -0.30
N LEU A 91 -9.66 11.02 -1.25
CA LEU A 91 -8.40 10.29 -1.48
C LEU A 91 -7.45 10.42 -0.28
N HIS A 92 -7.31 11.62 0.28
CA HIS A 92 -6.51 11.84 1.50
C HIS A 92 -7.04 10.98 2.65
N ARG A 93 -8.36 10.99 2.91
CA ARG A 93 -8.98 10.14 3.94
C ARG A 93 -8.69 8.66 3.72
N LYS A 94 -8.75 8.19 2.47
CA LYS A 94 -8.43 6.80 2.14
C LYS A 94 -6.96 6.47 2.44
N VAL A 95 -6.03 7.38 2.13
CA VAL A 95 -4.60 7.20 2.47
C VAL A 95 -4.40 7.11 3.98
N TYR A 96 -4.93 8.04 4.76
CA TYR A 96 -4.81 8.01 6.22
C TYR A 96 -5.36 6.72 6.82
N LYS A 97 -6.52 6.25 6.34
CA LYS A 97 -7.10 4.98 6.77
C LYS A 97 -6.19 3.78 6.45
N LEU A 98 -5.55 3.76 5.28
CA LEU A 98 -4.65 2.68 4.90
C LEU A 98 -3.35 2.67 5.71
N LEU A 99 -2.92 3.81 6.24
CA LEU A 99 -1.68 3.99 6.99
C LEU A 99 -1.90 4.09 8.51
N GLU A 100 -3.11 3.87 9.01
CA GLU A 100 -3.47 3.96 10.43
C GLU A 100 -2.54 3.12 11.34
N LYS A 101 -2.15 1.94 10.86
CA LYS A 101 -1.17 1.09 11.55
C LYS A 101 0.21 1.77 11.66
N GLU A 102 0.67 2.42 10.60
CA GLU A 102 1.97 3.10 10.62
C GLU A 102 1.97 4.29 11.60
N PHE A 103 0.85 5.03 11.69
CA PHE A 103 0.66 6.07 12.72
C PHE A 103 0.70 5.51 14.13
N SER A 104 0.05 4.37 14.35
CA SER A 104 0.09 3.67 15.64
C SER A 104 1.49 3.16 15.99
N ASP A 105 2.28 2.79 14.97
CA ASP A 105 3.64 2.28 15.12
C ASP A 105 4.72 3.39 15.20
N GLY A 106 4.33 4.67 15.22
CA GLY A 106 5.25 5.81 15.43
C GLY A 106 5.50 6.72 14.22
N LEU A 107 4.73 6.60 13.15
CA LEU A 107 4.65 7.68 12.14
C LEU A 107 3.96 8.89 12.79
N HIS A 108 4.62 10.04 12.78
CA HIS A 108 4.13 11.26 13.42
C HIS A 108 3.39 12.17 12.43
N ALA A 109 3.96 12.39 11.24
CA ALA A 109 3.37 13.28 10.25
C ALA A 109 3.50 12.72 8.83
N LEU A 110 2.50 13.03 8.00
CA LEU A 110 2.44 12.68 6.60
C LEU A 110 2.01 13.89 5.76
N GLU A 111 2.94 14.44 4.98
CA GLU A 111 2.61 15.39 3.94
C GLU A 111 2.16 14.63 2.69
N LEU A 112 0.98 14.98 2.16
CA LEU A 112 0.37 14.27 1.04
C LEU A 112 0.04 15.19 -0.12
N ASN A 113 0.63 14.92 -1.27
CA ASN A 113 0.41 15.62 -2.52
C ASN A 113 -0.19 14.68 -3.58
N ILE A 114 -1.51 14.74 -3.75
CA ILE A 114 -2.20 13.98 -4.80
C ILE A 114 -2.58 14.91 -5.95
N THR A 115 -2.15 14.56 -7.16
CA THR A 115 -2.44 15.28 -8.41
C THR A 115 -3.10 14.36 -9.43
N ASP A 116 -4.02 14.92 -10.23
CA ASP A 116 -4.69 14.21 -11.32
C ASP A 116 -3.78 14.14 -12.56
N HIS A 117 -3.72 12.97 -13.18
CA HIS A 117 -3.14 12.79 -14.50
C HIS A 117 -4.17 13.12 -15.57
N LYS A 118 -4.27 14.40 -15.94
CA LYS A 118 -5.02 14.82 -17.11
C LYS A 118 -4.29 14.31 -18.35
N VAL A 119 -4.94 13.42 -19.10
CA VAL A 119 -4.53 12.99 -20.44
C VAL A 119 -4.93 14.08 -21.43
#